data_AF-A0A0B7AZK0-F1
#
_entry.id   AF-A0A0B7AZK0-F1
#
_cell.length_a   1.000
_cell.length_b   1.000
_cell.length_c   1.000
_cell.angle_alpha   90.00
_cell.angle_beta   90.00
_cell.angle_gamma   90.00
#
_symmetry.space_group_name_H-M   'P 1'
#
loop_
_entity.id
_entity.type
_entity.pdbx_description
1 polymer ?
#
loop_
_entity_poly.entity_id
_entity_poly.type
_entity_poly.pdbx_seq_one_letter_code
_entity_poly.pdbx_strand_id
1 'polypeptide(L)'
;MFSTSDIHDWIFAQTGLDFDFQSLADDKHLNYLWKCSPLSYVNQVKTPLFIMLGLDDKRVPPSQGLEYVRAMKSRHIPVRLQSYPGNNHSIDEVEAEADCFVNTVLWFNTHI
;
A
#
# COMPACT_ATOMS: atom_id res chain seq x y z
N MET A 1 -7.56 4.58 0.03
CA MET A 1 -6.67 5.73 0.26
C MET A 1 -7.47 7.04 0.28
N PHE A 2 -8.21 7.38 -0.78
CA PHE A 2 -8.93 8.67 -0.90
C PHE A 2 -9.79 9.04 0.32
N SER A 3 -10.61 8.11 0.81
CA SER A 3 -11.54 8.35 1.93
C SER A 3 -10.97 8.06 3.31
N THR A 4 -9.74 7.55 3.41
CA THR A 4 -9.21 6.95 4.66
C THR A 4 -7.84 7.50 5.08
N SER A 5 -7.13 8.15 4.16
CA SER A 5 -5.81 8.76 4.40
C SER A 5 -5.98 10.12 5.06
N ASP A 6 -5.03 10.56 5.90
CA ASP A 6 -4.99 11.92 6.45
C ASP A 6 -4.35 12.97 5.50
N ILE A 7 -3.82 12.52 4.35
CA ILE A 7 -3.27 13.35 3.26
C ILE A 7 -4.14 13.21 2.00
N HIS A 8 -5.40 13.68 2.09
CA HIS A 8 -6.41 13.48 1.05
C HIS A 8 -6.04 14.08 -0.32
N ASP A 9 -5.31 15.19 -0.32
CA ASP A 9 -4.83 15.91 -1.50
C ASP A 9 -3.75 15.13 -2.27
N TRP A 10 -3.01 14.26 -1.56
CA TRP A 10 -1.84 13.57 -2.10
C TRP A 10 -2.15 12.71 -3.33
N ILE A 11 -3.33 12.10 -3.38
CA ILE A 11 -3.73 11.25 -4.51
C ILE A 11 -3.96 12.09 -5.77
N PHE A 12 -4.54 13.28 -5.62
CA PHE A 12 -4.78 14.21 -6.73
C PHE A 12 -3.45 14.77 -7.22
N ALA A 13 -2.58 15.17 -6.30
CA ALA A 13 -1.23 15.63 -6.61
C ALA A 13 -0.42 14.58 -7.39
N GLN A 14 -0.47 13.30 -6.99
CA GLN A 14 0.24 12.22 -7.70
C GLN A 14 -0.35 11.89 -9.08
N THR A 15 -1.63 12.17 -9.30
CA THR A 15 -2.33 11.83 -10.55
C THR A 15 -2.49 13.02 -11.50
N GLY A 16 -1.99 14.20 -11.10
CA GLY A 16 -2.07 15.43 -11.87
C GLY A 16 -3.48 16.02 -11.93
N LEU A 17 -4.35 15.65 -10.99
CA LEU A 17 -5.69 16.18 -10.86
C LEU A 17 -5.70 17.38 -9.91
N ASP A 18 -6.63 18.31 -10.15
CA ASP A 18 -6.88 19.40 -9.21
C ASP A 18 -7.58 18.87 -7.97
N PHE A 19 -7.16 19.37 -6.80
CA PHE A 19 -7.78 19.04 -5.52
C PHE A 19 -8.57 20.23 -4.99
N ASP A 20 -9.76 19.97 -4.47
CA ASP A 20 -10.61 20.96 -3.80
C ASP A 20 -11.04 20.42 -2.44
N PHE A 21 -10.74 21.17 -1.37
CA PHE A 21 -11.13 20.82 -0.01
C PHE A 21 -12.64 20.90 0.23
N GLN A 22 -13.39 21.58 -0.65
CA GLN A 22 -14.83 21.78 -0.50
C GLN A 22 -15.66 20.76 -1.27
N SER A 23 -15.05 19.94 -2.13
CA SER A 23 -15.75 18.96 -2.95
C SER A 23 -15.12 17.58 -2.85
N LEU A 24 -15.97 16.56 -2.97
CA LEU A 24 -15.53 15.17 -3.05
C LEU A 24 -15.22 14.80 -4.50
N ALA A 25 -14.39 13.77 -4.69
CA ALA A 25 -14.14 13.18 -5.99
C ALA A 25 -15.46 12.76 -6.65
N ASP A 26 -15.72 13.30 -7.85
CA ASP A 26 -16.84 12.86 -8.69
C ASP A 26 -16.55 11.52 -9.39
N ASP A 27 -17.54 11.00 -10.12
CA ASP A 27 -17.42 9.73 -10.84
C ASP A 27 -16.26 9.69 -11.84
N LYS A 28 -15.92 10.84 -12.46
CA LYS A 28 -14.81 10.91 -13.42
C LYS A 28 -13.48 10.80 -12.70
N HIS A 29 -13.31 11.50 -11.58
CA HIS A 29 -12.14 11.36 -10.72
C HIS A 29 -12.01 9.92 -10.25
N LEU A 30 -13.06 9.33 -9.68
CA LEU A 30 -13.02 7.96 -9.16
C LEU A 30 -12.67 6.94 -10.25
N ASN A 31 -13.22 7.08 -11.47
CA ASN A 31 -12.90 6.20 -12.59
C ASN A 31 -11.43 6.31 -13.02
N TYR A 32 -10.91 7.55 -13.06
CA TYR A 32 -9.51 7.80 -13.41
C TYR A 32 -8.55 7.25 -12.34
N LEU A 33 -8.82 7.55 -11.06
CA LEU A 33 -8.05 7.04 -9.93
C LEU A 33 -8.05 5.51 -9.87
N TRP A 34 -9.17 4.85 -10.20
CA TRP A 34 -9.22 3.40 -10.31
C TRP A 34 -8.26 2.86 -11.37
N LYS A 35 -8.19 3.49 -12.54
CA LYS A 35 -7.25 3.12 -13.62
C LYS A 35 -5.79 3.35 -13.25
N CYS A 36 -5.50 4.23 -12.29
CA CYS A 36 -4.16 4.42 -11.74
C CYS A 36 -3.84 3.43 -10.61
N SER A 37 -4.86 2.84 -9.96
CA SER A 37 -4.68 1.95 -8.81
C SER A 37 -4.04 0.62 -9.21
N PRO A 38 -2.95 0.18 -8.54
CA PRO A 38 -2.36 -1.14 -8.75
C PRO A 38 -3.37 -2.28 -8.54
N LEU A 39 -4.35 -2.10 -7.67
CA LEU A 39 -5.37 -3.10 -7.38
C LEU A 39 -6.24 -3.39 -8.62
N SER A 40 -6.43 -2.43 -9.53
CA SER A 40 -7.15 -2.66 -10.78
C SER A 40 -6.45 -3.62 -11.75
N TYR A 41 -5.14 -3.82 -11.56
CA TYR A 41 -4.28 -4.71 -12.35
C TYR A 41 -3.80 -5.92 -11.57
N VAL A 42 -4.41 -6.20 -10.42
CA VAL A 42 -4.04 -7.32 -9.54
C VAL A 42 -4.09 -8.67 -10.27
N ASN A 43 -4.88 -8.75 -11.35
CA ASN A 43 -4.97 -9.92 -12.21
C ASN A 43 -3.74 -10.19 -13.08
N GLN A 44 -2.84 -9.23 -13.22
CA GLN A 44 -1.62 -9.36 -14.03
C GLN A 44 -0.39 -9.68 -13.21
N VAL A 45 -0.48 -9.60 -11.89
CA VAL A 45 0.65 -9.87 -10.98
C VAL A 45 1.00 -11.37 -11.02
N LYS A 46 2.28 -11.65 -11.24
CA LYS A 46 2.87 -13.01 -11.25
C LYS A 46 4.06 -13.15 -10.31
N THR A 47 4.68 -12.02 -9.94
CA THR A 47 5.88 -11.99 -9.11
C THR A 47 5.52 -12.22 -7.64
N PRO A 48 6.28 -13.05 -6.91
CA PRO A 48 6.21 -13.13 -5.46
C PRO A 48 6.27 -11.73 -4.82
N LEU A 49 5.44 -11.48 -3.81
CA LEU A 49 5.31 -10.17 -3.18
C LEU A 49 5.64 -10.20 -1.69
N PHE A 50 6.41 -9.23 -1.23
CA PHE A 50 6.60 -8.97 0.20
C PHE A 50 6.05 -7.59 0.55
N ILE A 51 5.10 -7.52 1.48
CA ILE A 51 4.50 -6.28 1.96
C ILE A 51 4.86 -6.09 3.43
N MET A 52 5.30 -4.88 3.77
CA MET A 52 5.62 -4.45 5.14
C MET A 52 4.76 -3.23 5.48
N LEU A 53 4.10 -3.24 6.65
CA LEU A 53 3.14 -2.20 7.05
C LEU A 53 3.39 -1.74 8.49
N GLY A 54 3.52 -0.44 8.72
CA GLY A 54 3.30 0.15 10.04
C GLY A 54 1.81 0.20 10.34
N LEU A 55 1.36 -0.35 11.48
CA LEU A 55 -0.07 -0.51 11.75
C LEU A 55 -0.77 0.80 12.15
N ASP A 56 -0.01 1.83 12.52
CA ASP A 56 -0.53 3.13 12.91
C ASP A 56 -0.43 4.17 11.76
N ASP A 57 -0.10 3.73 10.53
CA ASP A 57 0.02 4.60 9.36
C ASP A 57 -1.33 5.26 9.01
N LYS A 58 -1.36 6.60 9.06
CA LYS A 58 -2.51 7.42 8.68
C LYS A 58 -2.41 7.94 7.24
N ARG A 59 -1.21 8.03 6.68
CA ARG A 59 -0.94 8.51 5.33
C ARG A 59 -1.28 7.46 4.29
N VAL A 60 -0.84 6.24 4.51
CA VAL A 60 -1.15 5.07 3.67
C VAL A 60 -1.78 3.99 4.55
N PRO A 61 -3.10 4.05 4.78
CA PRO A 61 -3.77 3.16 5.72
C PRO A 61 -3.48 1.67 5.46
N PRO A 62 -3.09 0.88 6.48
CA PRO A 62 -2.67 -0.53 6.32
C PRO A 62 -3.70 -1.42 5.64
N SER A 63 -4.97 -1.05 5.71
CA SER A 63 -6.07 -1.73 5.03
C SER A 63 -5.81 -1.91 3.52
N GLN A 64 -5.12 -0.98 2.87
CA GLN A 64 -4.74 -1.08 1.46
C GLN A 64 -3.78 -2.24 1.19
N GLY A 65 -2.73 -2.37 2.01
CA GLY A 65 -1.79 -3.48 1.92
C GLY A 65 -2.45 -4.82 2.25
N LEU A 66 -3.32 -4.86 3.27
CA LEU A 66 -4.08 -6.06 3.63
C LEU A 66 -5.00 -6.53 2.50
N GLU A 67 -5.67 -5.60 1.81
CA GLU A 67 -6.49 -5.91 0.63
C GLU A 67 -5.65 -6.53 -0.48
N TYR A 68 -4.48 -5.95 -0.77
CA TYR A 68 -3.57 -6.47 -1.79
C TYR A 68 -3.04 -7.87 -1.45
N VAL A 69 -2.67 -8.13 -0.18
CA VAL A 69 -2.27 -9.47 0.29
C VAL A 69 -3.38 -10.49 0.08
N ARG A 70 -4.64 -10.13 0.41
CA ARG A 70 -5.79 -11.03 0.20
C ARG A 70 -5.98 -11.34 -1.28
N ALA A 71 -5.83 -10.35 -2.14
CA ALA A 71 -5.92 -10.54 -3.59
C ALA A 71 -4.77 -11.40 -4.16
N MET A 72 -3.55 -11.30 -3.63
CA MET A 72 -2.45 -12.20 -4.00
C MET A 72 -2.73 -13.64 -3.56
N LYS A 73 -3.18 -13.83 -2.31
CA LYS A 73 -3.51 -15.16 -1.77
C LYS A 73 -4.61 -15.86 -2.57
N SER A 74 -5.69 -15.15 -2.92
CA SER A 74 -6.79 -15.74 -3.70
C SER A 74 -6.37 -16.20 -5.11
N ARG A 75 -5.25 -15.68 -5.59
CA ARG A 75 -4.68 -15.98 -6.91
C ARG A 75 -3.48 -16.93 -6.83
N HIS A 76 -3.18 -17.47 -5.65
CA HIS A 76 -2.04 -18.35 -5.40
C HIS A 76 -0.69 -17.73 -5.75
N ILE A 77 -0.58 -16.40 -5.70
CA ILE A 77 0.71 -15.71 -5.83
C ILE A 77 1.40 -15.77 -4.46
N PRO A 78 2.68 -16.21 -4.38
CA PRO A 78 3.43 -16.21 -3.14
C PRO A 78 3.46 -14.79 -2.56
N VAL A 79 2.95 -14.64 -1.34
CA VAL A 79 2.92 -13.34 -0.67
C VAL A 79 3.28 -13.47 0.80
N ARG A 80 4.19 -12.62 1.27
CA ARG A 80 4.51 -12.44 2.69
C ARG A 80 4.02 -11.08 3.14
N LEU A 81 3.45 -11.03 4.34
CA LEU A 81 3.06 -9.81 5.03
C LEU A 81 3.82 -9.73 6.35
N GLN A 82 4.45 -8.60 6.61
CA GLN A 82 5.04 -8.26 7.90
C GLN A 82 4.39 -6.97 8.41
N SER A 83 4.02 -6.95 9.69
CA SER A 83 3.29 -5.85 10.29
C SER A 83 4.00 -5.38 11.55
N TYR A 84 4.08 -4.06 11.72
CA TYR A 84 4.81 -3.40 12.81
C TYR A 84 3.83 -2.54 13.63
N PRO A 85 3.31 -3.06 14.76
CA PRO A 85 2.56 -2.25 15.73
C PRO A 85 3.43 -1.09 16.25
N GLY A 86 2.82 0.05 16.61
CA GLY A 86 3.55 1.23 17.11
C GLY A 86 4.21 2.08 16.02
N ASN A 87 4.42 1.50 14.83
CA ASN A 87 5.02 2.20 13.70
C ASN A 87 3.94 2.85 12.82
N ASN A 88 4.18 4.09 12.39
CA ASN A 88 3.29 4.86 11.53
C ASN A 88 3.69 4.66 10.06
N HIS A 89 3.80 5.74 9.28
CA HIS A 89 4.21 5.72 7.89
C HIS A 89 5.65 5.28 7.69
N SER A 90 6.55 5.72 8.59
CA SER A 90 7.89 5.19 8.69
C SER A 90 7.89 3.95 9.59
N ILE A 91 8.70 2.96 9.22
CA ILE A 91 9.06 1.83 10.08
C ILE A 91 10.43 2.17 10.67
N ASP A 92 10.44 2.93 11.77
CA ASP A 92 11.63 3.61 12.30
C ASP A 92 11.88 3.38 13.80
N GLU A 93 11.07 2.54 14.47
CA GLU A 93 11.48 1.98 15.76
C GLU A 93 12.69 1.07 15.55
N VAL A 94 13.68 1.12 16.45
CA VAL A 94 15.00 0.47 16.28
C VAL A 94 14.87 -1.02 15.93
N GLU A 95 14.05 -1.75 16.68
CA GLU A 95 13.82 -3.17 16.45
C GLU A 95 13.02 -3.43 15.17
N ALA A 96 12.06 -2.56 14.85
CA ALA A 96 11.22 -2.69 13.67
C ALA A 96 12.01 -2.42 12.37
N GLU A 97 12.85 -1.40 12.37
CA GLU A 97 13.73 -1.07 11.24
C GLU A 97 14.74 -2.20 10.99
N ALA A 98 15.38 -2.71 12.06
CA ALA A 98 16.32 -3.82 11.95
C ALA A 98 15.63 -5.10 11.41
N ASP A 99 14.45 -5.44 11.93
CA ASP A 99 13.67 -6.59 11.45
C ASP A 99 13.22 -6.40 9.99
N CYS A 100 12.77 -5.19 9.62
CA CYS A 100 12.39 -4.82 8.25
C CYS A 100 13.54 -5.04 7.27
N PHE A 101 14.73 -4.58 7.63
CA PHE A 101 15.94 -4.75 6.82
C PHE A 101 16.32 -6.22 6.65
N VAL A 102 16.41 -6.97 7.76
CA VAL A 102 16.78 -8.40 7.71
C VAL A 102 15.77 -9.21 6.89
N ASN A 103 14.47 -8.99 7.09
CA ASN A 103 13.44 -9.72 6.34
C ASN A 103 13.41 -9.36 4.86
N THR A 104 13.78 -8.14 4.50
CA THR A 104 13.96 -7.73 3.10
C THR A 104 15.09 -8.53 2.45
N VAL A 105 16.25 -8.63 3.12
CA VAL A 105 17.39 -9.42 2.62
C VAL A 105 17.03 -10.90 2.48
N LEU A 106 16.38 -11.49 3.49
CA LEU A 106 15.95 -12.89 3.46
C LEU A 106 14.94 -13.16 2.34
N TRP A 107 14.03 -12.21 2.09
CA TRP A 107 13.07 -12.32 1.00
C TRP A 107 13.76 -12.38 -0.36
N PHE A 108 14.70 -11.46 -0.62
CA PHE A 108 15.47 -11.45 -1.86
C PHE A 108 16.32 -12.70 -2.01
N ASN A 109 17.03 -13.15 -0.97
CA ASN A 109 17.82 -14.38 -1.01
C ASN A 109 16.99 -15.64 -1.34
N THR A 110 15.67 -15.59 -1.14
CA THR A 110 14.76 -16.70 -1.47
C THR A 110 14.23 -16.63 -2.90
N HIS A 111 14.23 -15.46 -3.55
CA HIS A 111 13.51 -15.21 -4.80
C HIS A 111 14.36 -14.60 -5.94
N ILE A 112 15.62 -14.25 -5.66
CA ILE A 112 16.65 -13.81 -6.61
C ILE A 112 17.83 -14.76 -6.49
#